data_AF-A0A318NGZ5-F1
#
_entry.id   AF-A0A318NGZ5-F1
#
_cell.length_a   1.000
_cell.length_b   1.000
_cell.length_c   1.000
_cell.angle_alpha   90.00
_cell.angle_beta   90.00
_cell.angle_gamma   90.00
#
_symmetry.space_group_name_H-M   'P 1'
#
loop_
_entity.id
_entity.type
_entity.pdbx_description
1 polymer ?
#
loop_
_entity_poly.entity_id
_entity_poly.type
_entity_poly.pdbx_seq_one_letter_code
_entity_poly.pdbx_strand_id
1 'polypeptide(L)'
;MSRAARRRALHRLGAGVVVLVAAVAVAACGADAVAPLPVQPPAPSSPPPTLSAAPATPAPTEPAGSPSRPPPTSGRPIAAPPAPTSARGTPQRPPPASTGPTTSCQGAVRYDLPLAETELELLRSLCFATGAVLRIQGIGPGLVTVDRPELVSQQYEAGVVDIRFVRPGTVDVTIPQQDRSHTITVVVRQSTDS
;
A
#
# COMPACT_ATOMS: atom_id res chain seq x y z
N MET A 1 -21.97 -6.71 46.13
CA MET A 1 -23.17 -7.53 46.39
C MET A 1 -24.38 -6.86 45.74
N SER A 2 -25.21 -7.62 45.02
CA SER A 2 -26.12 -7.09 43.99
C SER A 2 -27.54 -6.76 44.49
N ARG A 3 -28.14 -5.69 43.97
CA ARG A 3 -29.60 -5.48 43.85
C ARG A 3 -29.87 -4.68 42.56
N ALA A 4 -30.02 -5.28 41.39
CA ALA A 4 -31.10 -6.18 40.96
C ALA A 4 -32.50 -5.51 40.96
N ALA A 5 -32.91 -5.10 39.75
CA ALA A 5 -34.25 -5.07 39.19
C ALA A 5 -35.45 -4.54 40.03
N ARG A 6 -36.03 -3.43 39.55
CA ARG A 6 -37.49 -3.15 39.66
C ARG A 6 -38.07 -2.48 38.40
N ARG A 7 -37.77 -3.06 37.23
CA ARG A 7 -38.63 -2.90 36.04
C ARG A 7 -39.96 -3.61 36.31
N ARG A 8 -41.06 -2.88 36.59
CA ARG A 8 -42.46 -3.38 36.62
C ARG A 8 -43.44 -2.22 36.87
N ALA A 9 -43.73 -1.44 35.82
CA ALA A 9 -44.83 -0.45 35.80
C ALA A 9 -45.18 -0.03 34.35
N LEU A 10 -45.33 -1.01 33.46
CA LEU A 10 -45.95 -0.82 32.15
C LEU A 10 -47.25 -1.62 32.11
N HIS A 11 -48.13 -1.28 31.17
CA HIS A 11 -49.40 -1.95 30.84
C HIS A 11 -50.62 -1.64 31.72
N ARG A 12 -51.17 -0.42 31.58
CA ARG A 12 -52.62 -0.22 31.41
C ARG A 12 -52.86 0.90 30.39
N LEU A 13 -53.98 0.78 29.66
CA LEU A 13 -54.49 1.68 28.62
C LEU A 13 -53.65 1.65 27.31
N GLY A 14 -54.23 1.38 26.13
CA GLY A 14 -55.61 1.00 25.82
C GLY A 14 -55.72 0.18 24.54
N ALA A 15 -56.83 -0.53 24.38
CA ALA A 15 -57.12 -1.31 23.17
C ALA A 15 -57.58 -0.39 22.02
N GLY A 16 -57.18 -0.73 20.79
CA GLY A 16 -57.49 0.05 19.60
C GLY A 16 -57.02 -0.63 18.32
N VAL A 17 -57.60 -1.78 17.99
CA VAL A 17 -57.37 -2.44 16.70
C VAL A 17 -58.16 -1.69 15.63
N VAL A 18 -57.46 -1.00 14.73
CA VAL A 18 -58.03 -0.53 13.46
C VAL A 18 -57.17 -1.08 12.34
N VAL A 19 -57.65 -2.17 11.72
CA VAL A 19 -57.09 -2.70 10.48
C VAL A 19 -57.65 -1.85 9.35
N LEU A 20 -56.78 -1.13 8.63
CA LEU A 20 -57.14 -0.49 7.36
C LEU A 20 -56.29 -1.13 6.25
N VAL A 21 -56.91 -2.01 5.47
CA VAL A 21 -56.34 -2.56 4.24
C VAL A 21 -57.06 -1.92 3.07
N ALA A 22 -56.36 -1.14 2.26
CA ALA A 22 -56.84 -0.62 0.98
C ALA A 22 -55.71 -0.56 -0.04
N ALA A 23 -56.02 -1.02 -1.25
CA ALA A 23 -55.09 -1.42 -2.29
C ALA A 23 -54.31 -0.28 -2.99
N VAL A 24 -53.09 -0.63 -3.41
CA VAL A 24 -52.46 -0.37 -4.72
C VAL A 24 -52.57 1.03 -5.34
N ALA A 25 -51.41 1.66 -5.50
CA ALA A 25 -51.09 2.46 -6.70
C ALA A 25 -49.63 2.20 -7.10
N VAL A 26 -49.41 1.42 -8.17
CA VAL A 26 -48.09 1.29 -8.79
C VAL A 26 -47.90 2.47 -9.74
N ALA A 27 -47.16 3.48 -9.29
CA ALA A 27 -46.64 4.53 -10.16
C ALA A 27 -45.22 4.15 -10.62
N ALA A 28 -45.14 3.37 -11.71
CA ALA A 28 -43.93 3.32 -12.52
C ALA A 28 -43.77 4.64 -13.30
N CYS A 29 -42.59 4.85 -13.90
CA CYS A 29 -42.19 6.05 -14.65
C CYS A 29 -41.89 7.30 -13.81
N GLY A 30 -40.66 7.30 -13.27
CA GLY A 30 -39.95 8.50 -12.80
C GLY A 30 -38.47 8.38 -13.16
N ALA A 31 -38.17 8.02 -14.43
CA ALA A 31 -36.81 8.04 -14.94
C ALA A 31 -36.40 9.50 -15.13
N ASP A 32 -35.80 10.09 -14.10
CA ASP A 32 -35.23 11.43 -14.20
C ASP A 32 -34.07 11.36 -15.21
N ALA A 33 -34.30 11.94 -16.38
CA ALA A 33 -33.36 11.92 -17.48
C ALA A 33 -32.24 12.92 -17.17
N VAL A 34 -31.29 12.50 -16.34
CA VAL A 34 -30.08 13.26 -16.02
C VAL A 34 -29.43 13.69 -17.33
N ALA A 35 -29.51 14.97 -17.64
CA ALA A 35 -28.99 15.52 -18.88
C ALA A 35 -27.49 15.21 -18.97
N PRO A 36 -27.02 14.48 -20.00
CA PRO A 36 -25.60 14.28 -20.17
C PRO A 36 -24.95 15.66 -20.36
N LEU A 37 -23.90 15.94 -19.57
CA LEU A 37 -23.11 17.16 -19.74
C LEU A 37 -22.71 17.29 -21.22
N PRO A 38 -22.73 18.50 -21.81
CA PRO A 38 -22.26 18.70 -23.17
C PRO A 38 -20.82 18.19 -23.33
N VAL A 39 -20.68 17.04 -23.98
CA VAL A 39 -19.38 16.48 -24.36
C VAL A 39 -18.76 17.42 -25.37
N GLN A 40 -17.76 18.18 -24.91
CA GLN A 40 -17.00 19.10 -25.74
C GLN A 40 -16.25 18.30 -26.82
N PRO A 41 -16.51 18.51 -28.12
CA PRO A 41 -15.89 17.71 -29.17
C PRO A 41 -14.36 17.85 -29.19
N PRO A 42 -13.61 16.80 -29.59
CA PRO A 42 -12.18 16.93 -29.85
C PRO A 42 -11.93 18.02 -30.89
N ALA A 43 -11.03 18.96 -30.59
CA ALA A 43 -10.65 19.99 -31.56
C ALA A 43 -9.93 19.33 -32.76
N PRO A 44 -10.36 19.57 -34.01
CA PRO A 44 -9.71 19.00 -35.18
C PRO A 44 -8.35 19.66 -35.42
N SER A 45 -7.33 18.82 -35.69
CA SER A 45 -5.98 19.24 -36.04
C SER A 45 -5.95 20.07 -37.33
N SER A 46 -5.29 21.23 -37.31
CA SER A 46 -5.02 22.01 -38.54
C SER A 46 -3.71 21.54 -39.22
N PRO A 47 -3.74 21.22 -40.53
CA PRO A 47 -2.53 20.96 -41.33
C PRO A 47 -1.76 22.26 -41.71
N PRO A 48 -0.54 22.16 -42.26
CA PRO A 48 0.45 23.24 -42.23
C PRO A 48 0.50 24.13 -43.49
N PRO A 49 1.14 25.31 -43.44
CA PRO A 49 1.65 26.01 -44.61
C PRO A 49 3.03 25.47 -45.06
N THR A 50 3.19 25.33 -46.38
CA THR A 50 4.38 24.82 -47.07
C THR A 50 5.46 25.88 -47.35
N LEU A 51 6.72 25.44 -47.28
CA LEU A 51 7.88 25.75 -48.15
C LEU A 51 8.03 27.16 -48.76
N SER A 52 9.23 27.76 -48.61
CA SER A 52 10.22 27.83 -49.71
C SER A 52 11.47 28.67 -49.35
N ALA A 53 12.67 28.08 -49.50
CA ALA A 53 13.89 28.68 -50.11
C ALA A 53 15.19 27.93 -49.69
N ALA A 54 15.71 27.09 -50.59
CA ALA A 54 17.13 26.64 -50.66
C ALA A 54 17.83 27.42 -51.82
N PRO A 55 19.14 27.28 -52.18
CA PRO A 55 20.13 26.18 -52.03
C PRO A 55 21.36 26.60 -51.14
N ALA A 56 22.59 26.02 -51.14
CA ALA A 56 23.32 25.01 -51.94
C ALA A 56 24.37 24.27 -51.04
N THR A 57 24.73 22.99 -51.20
CA THR A 57 25.63 22.31 -52.19
C THR A 57 27.15 22.57 -51.96
N PRO A 58 28.11 21.60 -52.11
CA PRO A 58 28.17 20.13 -51.89
C PRO A 58 29.23 19.73 -50.81
N ALA A 59 29.27 18.55 -50.14
CA ALA A 59 29.74 17.18 -50.51
C ALA A 59 31.18 17.07 -51.12
N PRO A 60 31.92 15.92 -51.04
CA PRO A 60 31.77 14.67 -50.26
C PRO A 60 33.07 14.28 -49.46
N THR A 61 33.19 13.10 -48.84
CA THR A 61 33.98 11.93 -49.36
C THR A 61 33.77 10.68 -48.48
N GLU A 62 33.84 9.50 -49.08
CA GLU A 62 33.49 8.16 -48.58
C GLU A 62 34.66 7.34 -47.93
N PRO A 63 34.43 6.10 -47.43
CA PRO A 63 35.34 5.39 -46.51
C PRO A 63 36.21 4.26 -47.13
N ALA A 64 37.34 3.97 -46.47
CA ALA A 64 38.09 2.69 -46.44
C ALA A 64 39.20 2.81 -45.35
N GLY A 65 39.70 1.78 -44.65
CA GLY A 65 39.38 0.34 -44.59
C GLY A 65 40.22 -0.36 -43.49
N SER A 66 39.94 -1.64 -43.21
CA SER A 66 40.76 -2.57 -42.39
C SER A 66 41.91 -3.16 -43.27
N PRO A 67 43.03 -3.83 -42.81
CA PRO A 67 43.15 -4.72 -41.62
C PRO A 67 44.56 -4.89 -40.93
N SER A 68 44.70 -5.91 -40.07
CA SER A 68 45.91 -6.75 -39.75
C SER A 68 46.97 -6.39 -38.65
N ARG A 69 46.88 -7.13 -37.50
CA ARG A 69 47.89 -7.96 -36.74
C ARG A 69 49.39 -8.03 -37.21
N PRO A 70 50.36 -8.58 -36.40
CA PRO A 70 50.84 -8.40 -34.99
C PRO A 70 52.41 -8.20 -34.93
N PRO A 71 53.18 -8.73 -33.93
CA PRO A 71 53.53 -8.25 -32.56
C PRO A 71 54.98 -7.67 -32.45
N PRO A 72 55.51 -7.32 -31.24
CA PRO A 72 56.30 -8.29 -30.44
C PRO A 72 56.18 -8.16 -28.88
N THR A 73 56.97 -8.99 -28.18
CA THR A 73 56.92 -9.39 -26.75
C THR A 73 57.57 -8.45 -25.71
N SER A 74 57.21 -8.72 -24.44
CA SER A 74 57.87 -8.38 -23.14
C SER A 74 57.16 -7.31 -22.30
N GLY A 75 56.86 -7.49 -21.01
CA GLY A 75 56.97 -8.67 -20.16
C GLY A 75 56.89 -8.32 -18.67
N ARG A 76 55.89 -8.84 -17.93
CA ARG A 76 55.87 -8.86 -16.46
C ARG A 76 54.88 -9.91 -15.94
N PRO A 77 55.29 -10.88 -15.11
CA PRO A 77 54.35 -11.77 -14.45
C PRO A 77 53.64 -11.01 -13.32
N ILE A 78 52.31 -10.97 -13.36
CA ILE A 78 51.47 -10.66 -12.20
C ILE A 78 50.86 -11.98 -11.75
N ALA A 79 50.98 -12.27 -10.45
CA ALA A 79 50.61 -13.55 -9.87
C ALA A 79 49.13 -13.88 -10.09
N ALA A 80 48.83 -15.16 -10.33
CA ALA A 80 47.48 -15.66 -10.43
C ALA A 80 46.73 -15.51 -9.09
N PRO A 81 45.43 -15.17 -9.09
CA PRO A 81 44.60 -15.28 -7.89
C PRO A 81 44.57 -16.75 -7.42
N PRO A 82 44.68 -17.02 -6.11
CA PRO A 82 44.48 -18.39 -5.60
C PRO A 82 43.04 -18.84 -5.85
N ALA A 83 42.89 -20.11 -6.26
CA ALA A 83 41.60 -20.72 -6.54
C ALA A 83 40.69 -20.74 -5.30
N PRO A 84 39.35 -20.71 -5.46
CA PRO A 84 38.41 -20.80 -4.35
C PRO A 84 38.52 -22.17 -3.66
N THR A 85 39.14 -22.21 -2.49
CA THR A 85 39.16 -23.37 -1.61
C THR A 85 37.81 -23.52 -0.91
N SER A 86 37.16 -24.68 -1.08
CA SER A 86 35.90 -25.02 -0.44
C SER A 86 36.02 -25.13 1.09
N ALA A 87 35.95 -23.99 1.76
CA ALA A 87 36.09 -23.86 3.21
C ALA A 87 34.77 -24.20 3.94
N ARG A 88 34.61 -25.48 4.24
CA ARG A 88 33.91 -26.08 5.39
C ARG A 88 33.31 -25.08 6.40
N GLY A 89 31.98 -24.92 6.33
CA GLY A 89 31.08 -24.73 7.47
C GLY A 89 31.43 -23.68 8.52
N THR A 90 31.15 -22.40 8.24
CA THR A 90 30.80 -21.46 9.30
C THR A 90 29.34 -21.72 9.75
N PRO A 91 29.06 -21.86 11.05
CA PRO A 91 27.67 -21.88 11.52
C PRO A 91 27.06 -20.50 11.25
N GLN A 92 26.00 -20.46 10.44
CA GLN A 92 25.24 -19.22 10.23
C GLN A 92 24.74 -18.74 11.59
N ARG A 93 25.13 -17.51 11.97
CA ARG A 93 24.58 -16.83 13.14
C ARG A 93 23.06 -16.79 12.97
N PRO A 94 22.26 -17.40 13.86
CA PRO A 94 20.81 -17.31 13.76
C PRO A 94 20.40 -15.83 13.73
N PRO A 95 19.39 -15.43 12.91
CA PRO A 95 18.81 -14.10 13.04
C PRO A 95 18.35 -13.92 14.50
N PRO A 96 18.46 -12.70 15.07
CA PRO A 96 18.11 -12.48 16.46
C PRO A 96 16.65 -12.89 16.69
N ALA A 97 16.47 -14.01 17.41
CA ALA A 97 15.15 -14.51 17.74
C ALA A 97 14.46 -13.44 18.57
N SER A 98 13.39 -12.84 18.03
CA SER A 98 12.60 -11.85 18.76
C SER A 98 11.98 -12.50 19.98
N THR A 99 12.60 -12.30 21.14
CA THR A 99 12.10 -12.68 22.47
C THR A 99 10.97 -11.74 22.92
N GLY A 100 9.96 -11.62 22.06
CA GLY A 100 8.68 -11.01 22.42
C GLY A 100 7.82 -12.02 23.19
N PRO A 101 6.88 -11.56 24.03
CA PRO A 101 5.94 -12.45 24.70
C PRO A 101 5.15 -13.25 23.66
N THR A 102 4.90 -14.53 23.95
CA THR A 102 4.05 -15.40 23.11
C THR A 102 2.57 -15.11 23.32
N THR A 103 2.19 -13.83 23.27
CA THR A 103 0.81 -13.42 23.03
C THR A 103 0.46 -13.82 21.61
N SER A 104 -0.59 -14.63 21.46
CA SER A 104 -1.19 -14.94 20.15
C SER A 104 -1.44 -13.64 19.39
N CYS A 105 -1.02 -13.59 18.12
CA CYS A 105 -1.24 -12.43 17.28
C CYS A 105 -2.74 -12.14 17.15
N GLN A 106 -3.10 -10.87 17.14
CA GLN A 106 -4.48 -10.43 16.93
C GLN A 106 -4.96 -10.97 15.56
N GLY A 107 -6.24 -11.26 15.40
CA GLY A 107 -6.77 -11.87 14.17
C GLY A 107 -6.69 -10.94 12.94
N ALA A 108 -7.47 -11.26 11.90
CA ALA A 108 -7.66 -10.38 10.73
C ALA A 108 -8.56 -9.18 11.07
N VAL A 109 -8.15 -8.38 12.06
CA VAL A 109 -8.91 -7.27 12.65
C VAL A 109 -8.57 -5.93 11.99
N ARG A 110 -9.43 -4.92 12.20
CA ARG A 110 -9.06 -3.51 12.01
C ARG A 110 -8.48 -2.98 13.31
N TYR A 111 -7.32 -2.33 13.23
CA TYR A 111 -6.69 -1.62 14.35
C TYR A 111 -6.64 -0.13 14.00
N ASP A 112 -7.48 0.67 14.64
CA ASP A 112 -7.52 2.11 14.47
C ASP A 112 -6.45 2.80 15.35
N LEU A 113 -5.65 3.65 14.72
CA LEU A 113 -4.52 4.37 15.30
C LEU A 113 -4.72 5.89 15.10
N PRO A 114 -5.46 6.57 16.00
CA PRO A 114 -5.63 8.02 15.95
C PRO A 114 -4.36 8.74 16.41
N LEU A 115 -3.69 9.47 15.51
CA LEU A 115 -2.40 10.13 15.79
C LEU A 115 -2.50 11.36 16.70
N ALA A 116 -3.71 11.89 16.94
CA ALA A 116 -3.93 12.96 17.90
C ALA A 116 -3.98 12.45 19.35
N GLU A 117 -4.29 11.17 19.54
CA GLU A 117 -4.57 10.56 20.86
C GLU A 117 -3.53 9.50 21.26
N THR A 118 -2.85 8.88 20.28
CA THR A 118 -1.91 7.78 20.53
C THR A 118 -0.46 8.26 20.60
N GLU A 119 0.22 7.95 21.70
CA GLU A 119 1.67 8.17 21.84
C GLU A 119 2.46 7.07 21.10
N LEU A 120 2.96 7.38 19.89
CA LEU A 120 3.69 6.41 19.08
C LEU A 120 5.03 5.97 19.70
N GLU A 121 5.59 6.71 20.66
CA GLU A 121 6.82 6.32 21.39
C GLU A 121 6.64 5.06 22.25
N LEU A 122 5.40 4.77 22.68
CA LEU A 122 5.03 3.58 23.43
C LEU A 122 4.65 2.41 22.52
N LEU A 123 3.99 2.69 21.38
CA LEU A 123 3.49 1.67 20.46
C LEU A 123 4.55 1.18 19.46
N ARG A 124 5.55 0.45 19.96
CA ARG A 124 6.71 0.01 19.14
C ARG A 124 6.48 -1.26 18.34
N SER A 125 5.54 -2.11 18.75
CA SER A 125 5.27 -3.37 18.06
C SER A 125 3.81 -3.81 18.12
N LEU A 126 3.38 -4.49 17.07
CA LEU A 126 2.06 -5.08 16.92
C LEU A 126 2.22 -6.51 16.36
N CYS A 127 1.28 -7.41 16.68
CA CYS A 127 1.18 -8.68 15.94
C CYS A 127 -0.25 -8.92 15.45
N PHE A 128 -0.38 -9.19 14.16
CA PHE A 128 -1.63 -9.44 13.45
C PHE A 128 -1.59 -10.78 12.70
N ALA A 129 -2.75 -11.23 12.25
CA ALA A 129 -2.89 -12.27 11.24
C ALA A 129 -3.02 -11.63 9.84
N THR A 130 -2.65 -12.39 8.80
CA THR A 130 -2.86 -12.02 7.40
C THR A 130 -4.33 -11.61 7.18
N GLY A 131 -4.56 -10.49 6.48
CA GLY A 131 -5.88 -9.91 6.23
C GLY A 131 -6.25 -8.73 7.13
N ALA A 132 -5.54 -8.53 8.26
CA ALA A 132 -5.72 -7.39 9.16
C ALA A 132 -5.44 -6.03 8.47
N VAL A 133 -5.99 -4.96 9.04
CA VAL A 133 -5.84 -3.58 8.56
C VAL A 133 -5.40 -2.66 9.70
N LEU A 134 -4.24 -2.02 9.54
CA LEU A 134 -3.81 -0.90 10.39
C LEU A 134 -4.37 0.40 9.77
N ARG A 135 -5.28 1.07 10.48
CA ARG A 135 -5.95 2.30 10.05
C ARG A 135 -5.39 3.50 10.80
N ILE A 136 -4.53 4.27 10.14
CA ILE A 136 -3.86 5.44 10.73
C ILE A 136 -4.71 6.68 10.44
N GLN A 137 -5.15 7.41 11.47
CA GLN A 137 -6.06 8.55 11.31
C GLN A 137 -5.39 9.88 11.69
N GLY A 138 -5.72 10.94 10.94
CA GLY A 138 -5.18 12.28 11.17
C GLY A 138 -3.81 12.50 10.52
N ILE A 139 -3.53 11.84 9.41
CA ILE A 139 -2.25 11.91 8.70
C ILE A 139 -2.42 12.36 7.24
N GLY A 140 -1.47 13.13 6.73
CA GLY A 140 -1.45 13.57 5.33
C GLY A 140 -1.06 12.45 4.34
N PRO A 141 -1.34 12.64 3.04
CA PRO A 141 -1.01 11.67 2.00
C PRO A 141 0.51 11.51 1.84
N GLY A 142 0.95 10.28 1.58
CA GLY A 142 2.38 9.97 1.30
C GLY A 142 3.33 10.08 2.50
N LEU A 143 2.83 10.41 3.69
CA LEU A 143 3.65 10.57 4.89
C LEU A 143 4.01 9.24 5.58
N VAL A 144 3.17 8.21 5.46
CA VAL A 144 3.42 6.88 6.04
C VAL A 144 4.22 6.02 5.06
N THR A 145 5.42 5.62 5.46
CA THR A 145 6.28 4.73 4.67
C THR A 145 6.31 3.32 5.27
N VAL A 146 6.56 2.34 4.41
CA VAL A 146 6.55 0.91 4.75
C VAL A 146 7.79 0.27 4.13
N ASP A 147 8.60 -0.40 4.95
CA ASP A 147 9.86 -1.06 4.53
C ASP A 147 9.65 -2.13 3.44
N ARG A 148 8.60 -2.94 3.59
CA ARG A 148 8.24 -4.04 2.68
C ARG A 148 6.86 -3.84 2.06
N PRO A 149 6.73 -2.94 1.06
CA PRO A 149 5.46 -2.61 0.44
C PRO A 149 4.81 -3.82 -0.25
N GLU A 150 5.58 -4.82 -0.67
CA GLU A 150 5.08 -6.04 -1.28
C GLU A 150 4.33 -6.98 -0.33
N LEU A 151 4.39 -6.75 0.99
CA LEU A 151 3.61 -7.51 1.99
C LEU A 151 2.27 -6.84 2.34
N VAL A 152 2.02 -5.63 1.85
CA VAL A 152 0.85 -4.81 2.19
C VAL A 152 0.11 -4.30 0.95
N SER A 153 -1.12 -3.82 1.17
CA SER A 153 -1.83 -2.93 0.26
C SER A 153 -2.16 -1.67 1.06
N GLN A 154 -1.61 -0.54 0.66
CA GLN A 154 -1.82 0.76 1.29
C GLN A 154 -2.81 1.58 0.45
N GLN A 155 -3.78 2.20 1.11
CA GLN A 155 -4.69 3.17 0.51
C GLN A 155 -4.81 4.41 1.40
N TYR A 156 -5.09 5.56 0.80
CA TYR A 156 -5.28 6.82 1.50
C TYR A 156 -6.63 7.43 1.11
N GLU A 157 -7.41 7.86 2.10
CA GLU A 157 -8.67 8.55 1.90
C GLU A 157 -8.90 9.57 3.03
N ALA A 158 -9.18 10.83 2.68
CA ALA A 158 -9.63 11.88 3.61
C ALA A 158 -8.89 11.99 4.97
N GLY A 159 -7.55 11.95 4.96
CA GLY A 159 -6.72 12.06 6.18
C GLY A 159 -6.51 10.73 6.93
N VAL A 160 -6.87 9.61 6.30
CA VAL A 160 -6.71 8.25 6.82
C VAL A 160 -5.82 7.44 5.87
N VAL A 161 -4.90 6.66 6.43
CA VAL A 161 -4.13 5.64 5.69
C VAL A 161 -4.54 4.26 6.20
N ASP A 162 -5.15 3.46 5.33
CA ASP A 162 -5.45 2.04 5.58
C ASP A 162 -4.31 1.18 5.01
N ILE A 163 -3.61 0.43 5.87
CA ILE A 163 -2.59 -0.55 5.51
C ILE A 163 -3.12 -1.95 5.75
N ARG A 164 -3.48 -2.65 4.67
CA ARG A 164 -3.91 -4.05 4.74
C ARG A 164 -2.73 -4.99 4.58
N PHE A 165 -2.52 -5.89 5.54
CA PHE A 165 -1.47 -6.90 5.47
C PHE A 165 -1.94 -8.08 4.62
N VAL A 166 -1.42 -8.21 3.40
CA VAL A 166 -1.89 -9.21 2.41
C VAL A 166 -1.04 -10.48 2.39
N ARG A 167 0.14 -10.47 3.02
CA ARG A 167 1.04 -11.61 3.17
C ARG A 167 1.60 -11.69 4.59
N PRO A 168 1.95 -12.88 5.09
CA PRO A 168 2.67 -13.03 6.35
C PRO A 168 4.10 -12.50 6.22
N GLY A 169 4.69 -12.05 7.33
CA GLY A 169 6.04 -11.50 7.39
C GLY A 169 6.23 -10.60 8.60
N THR A 170 7.26 -9.76 8.55
CA THR A 170 7.39 -8.60 9.44
C THR A 170 7.41 -7.36 8.56
N VAL A 171 6.88 -6.25 9.04
CA VAL A 171 6.77 -5.00 8.30
C VAL A 171 7.05 -3.86 9.27
N ASP A 172 8.06 -3.04 8.97
CA ASP A 172 8.30 -1.81 9.72
C ASP A 172 7.52 -0.67 9.04
N VAL A 173 6.61 -0.06 9.80
CA VAL A 173 5.76 1.05 9.36
C VAL A 173 6.28 2.32 10.03
N THR A 174 6.75 3.28 9.24
CA THR A 174 7.25 4.57 9.75
C THR A 174 6.20 5.65 9.57
N ILE A 175 5.87 6.31 10.67
CA ILE A 175 4.78 7.28 10.80
C ILE A 175 5.36 8.57 11.40
N PRO A 176 5.27 9.73 10.72
CA PRO A 176 5.62 11.01 11.31
C PRO A 176 4.53 11.50 12.29
N GLN A 177 4.95 11.99 13.45
CA GLN A 177 4.11 12.59 14.50
C GLN A 177 4.96 13.64 15.24
N GLN A 178 4.42 14.84 15.49
CA GLN A 178 5.09 15.90 16.27
C GLN A 178 6.56 16.14 15.87
N ASP A 179 6.80 16.33 14.56
CA ASP A 179 8.12 16.56 13.95
C ASP A 179 9.15 15.42 14.13
N ARG A 180 8.71 14.22 14.57
CA ARG A 180 9.53 13.01 14.71
C ARG A 180 8.98 11.88 13.85
N SER A 181 9.86 10.97 13.43
CA SER A 181 9.47 9.72 12.77
C SER A 181 9.47 8.58 13.78
N HIS A 182 8.35 7.89 13.91
CA HIS A 182 8.18 6.73 14.78
C HIS A 182 8.01 5.47 13.94
N THR A 183 8.69 4.39 14.31
CA THR A 183 8.62 3.11 13.59
C THR A 183 7.89 2.08 14.45
N ILE A 184 6.83 1.48 13.90
CA ILE A 184 6.10 0.37 14.49
C ILE A 184 6.50 -0.92 13.75
N THR A 185 7.08 -1.88 14.47
CA THR A 185 7.35 -3.21 13.92
C THR A 185 6.10 -4.07 14.00
N VAL A 186 5.47 -4.32 12.86
CA VAL A 186 4.28 -5.15 12.73
C VAL A 186 4.67 -6.56 12.32
N VAL A 187 4.40 -7.55 13.16
CA VAL A 187 4.56 -8.97 12.82
C VAL A 187 3.24 -9.51 12.29
N VAL A 188 3.24 -10.13 11.12
CA VAL A 188 2.07 -10.72 10.47
C VAL A 188 2.26 -12.23 10.38
N ARG A 189 1.38 -12.98 11.03
CA ARG A 189 1.36 -14.45 10.97
C ARG A 189 0.23 -14.92 10.05
N GLN A 190 0.31 -16.15 9.57
CA GLN A 190 -0.81 -16.74 8.86
C GLN A 190 -2.01 -16.86 9.80
N SER A 191 -3.21 -16.54 9.30
CA SER A 191 -4.46 -16.85 9.98
C SER A 191 -4.64 -18.37 10.01
N THR A 192 -4.46 -18.97 11.18
CA THR A 192 -4.94 -20.33 11.44
C THR A 192 -6.44 -20.28 11.65
N ASP A 193 -7.18 -20.55 10.59
CA ASP A 193 -8.62 -20.86 10.66
C ASP A 193 -8.84 -21.93 11.74
N SER A 194 -9.79 -21.70 12.66
CA SER A 194 -10.02 -22.52 13.86
C SER A 194 -11.50 -22.81 14.05
#